data_AF-A0A0A7T2I4-F1
#
_entry.id   AF-A0A0A7T2I4-F1
#
_cell.length_a   1.000
_cell.length_b   1.000
_cell.length_c   1.000
_cell.angle_alpha   90.00
_cell.angle_beta   90.00
_cell.angle_gamma   90.00
#
_symmetry.space_group_name_H-M   'P 1'
#
loop_
_entity.id
_entity.type
_entity.pdbx_description
1 polymer ?
#
loop_
_entity_poly.entity_id
_entity_poly.type
_entity_poly.pdbx_seq_one_letter_code
_entity_poly.pdbx_strand_id
1 'polypeptide(L)'
;MRRWIIHLVMTVIGASLGVAVVPSILKVFGWDTGILQNEAVDGVIGAIIFIILSFIFAGSMLNGLKKIDSRISKMNMSKMVFNIIGIVLGLLVGVIGSIPLRFLNVPILSNIISFILVLVMIYLGYVLFDRRGDEIARVLFRKRREAMATEPAEVAEEVVGESKSDNSILLDTSSIIDGRILDVIKTGFISDKIIVPNFVILELQLISDSSDPLKRAKGRRGLDLVNELTKFDQVEISQVDFPDVREVDTKLLKYASSTGSKLVTNDFNLNKVAEIQGVQVLNINDLANAVKTQLVVGEHINVQIIRAGSERQQGVAYLPDGTMIVIEDTAKLIDKTVTVEVAKVLQTSAGRMIFADLVKK
;
A
#
# COMPACT_ATOMS: atom_id res chain seq x y z
N MET A 1 20.57 31.88 8.98
CA MET A 1 21.05 30.87 9.94
C MET A 1 21.95 29.79 9.32
N ARG A 2 21.53 29.03 8.30
CA ARG A 2 22.31 27.87 7.78
C ARG A 2 23.68 28.21 7.13
N ARG A 3 23.87 29.39 6.54
CA ARG A 3 25.14 29.80 5.87
C ARG A 3 26.31 29.99 6.84
N TRP A 4 26.06 30.64 7.97
CA TRP A 4 27.10 30.93 8.95
C TRP A 4 27.68 29.66 9.58
N ILE A 5 26.86 28.63 9.77
CA ILE A 5 27.29 27.31 10.25
C ILE A 5 28.30 26.67 9.29
N ILE A 6 28.08 26.78 7.96
CA ILE A 6 29.01 26.24 6.96
C ILE A 6 30.36 26.94 7.02
N HIS A 7 30.36 28.27 7.19
CA HIS A 7 31.61 29.03 7.37
C HIS A 7 32.34 28.60 8.63
N LEU A 8 31.64 28.50 9.77
CA LEU A 8 32.21 28.06 11.04
C LEU A 8 32.84 26.66 10.94
N VAL A 9 32.10 25.69 10.40
CA VAL A 9 32.57 24.31 10.23
C VAL A 9 33.78 24.25 9.30
N MET A 10 33.77 24.97 8.19
CA MET A 10 34.90 25.02 7.26
C MET A 10 36.13 25.64 7.91
N THR A 11 35.99 26.71 8.70
CA THR A 11 37.11 27.32 9.42
C THR A 11 37.74 26.35 10.42
N VAL A 12 36.94 25.59 11.17
CA VAL A 12 37.44 24.58 12.13
C VAL A 12 38.15 23.43 11.42
N ILE A 13 37.57 22.91 10.34
CA ILE A 13 38.20 21.86 9.51
C ILE A 13 39.50 22.38 8.91
N GLY A 14 39.50 23.61 8.40
CA GLY A 14 40.67 24.26 7.83
C GLY A 14 41.79 24.47 8.84
N ALA A 15 41.45 24.88 10.07
CA ALA A 15 42.44 25.00 11.14
C ALA A 15 43.09 23.64 11.46
N SER A 16 42.29 22.58 11.59
CA SER A 16 42.78 21.24 11.88
C SER A 16 43.64 20.65 10.75
N LEU A 17 43.19 20.79 9.48
CA LEU A 17 43.99 20.36 8.33
C LEU A 17 45.24 21.23 8.15
N GLY A 18 45.17 22.51 8.50
CA GLY A 18 46.29 23.44 8.47
C GLY A 18 47.47 22.89 9.26
N VAL A 19 47.24 22.54 10.52
CA VAL A 19 48.27 21.94 11.41
C VAL A 19 48.84 20.65 10.84
N ALA A 20 48.02 19.80 10.21
CA ALA A 20 48.47 18.50 9.71
C ALA A 20 49.24 18.59 8.37
N VAL A 21 48.84 19.49 7.48
CA VAL A 21 49.26 19.48 6.07
C VAL A 21 50.25 20.60 5.73
N VAL A 22 50.10 21.80 6.32
CA VAL A 22 50.94 22.97 6.02
C VAL A 22 52.42 22.70 6.28
N PRO A 23 52.84 22.06 7.41
CA PRO A 23 54.25 21.76 7.64
C PRO A 23 54.84 20.80 6.62
N SER A 24 54.05 19.82 6.16
CA SER A 24 54.48 18.83 5.18
C SER A 24 54.69 19.47 3.81
N ILE A 25 53.85 20.43 3.43
CA ILE A 25 53.99 21.18 2.18
C ILE A 25 55.20 22.12 2.24
N LEU A 26 55.36 22.88 3.33
CA LEU A 26 56.47 23.83 3.48
C LEU A 26 57.85 23.15 3.44
N LYS A 27 57.97 21.94 4.01
CA LYS A 27 59.19 21.12 3.92
C LYS A 27 59.52 20.71 2.48
N VAL A 28 58.53 20.42 1.64
CA VAL A 28 58.74 20.11 0.21
C VAL A 28 59.23 21.32 -0.57
N PHE A 29 58.82 22.53 -0.19
CA PHE A 29 59.25 23.79 -0.80
C PHE A 29 60.53 24.39 -0.18
N GLY A 30 61.13 23.73 0.82
CA GLY A 30 62.39 24.15 1.44
C GLY A 30 62.30 25.39 2.32
N TRP A 31 61.10 25.77 2.77
CA TRP A 31 60.88 26.91 3.65
C TRP A 31 60.88 26.46 5.11
N ASP A 32 62.06 26.41 5.72
CA ASP A 32 62.26 26.02 7.12
C ASP A 32 62.53 27.24 8.01
N THR A 33 61.58 28.16 8.09
CA THR A 33 61.68 29.31 9.00
C THR A 33 60.93 29.02 10.29
N GLY A 34 61.57 29.22 11.45
CA GLY A 34 61.06 28.83 12.77
C GLY A 34 59.72 29.45 13.22
N ILE A 35 59.19 30.44 12.47
CA ILE A 35 57.85 31.01 12.71
C ILE A 35 56.76 30.10 12.10
N LEU A 36 57.08 29.34 11.05
CA LEU A 36 56.20 28.39 10.35
C LEU A 36 56.28 26.96 10.92
N GLN A 37 56.85 26.79 12.10
CA GLN A 37 56.81 25.53 12.87
C GLN A 37 55.89 25.62 14.09
N ASN A 38 55.19 26.74 14.27
CA ASN A 38 54.23 26.91 15.34
C ASN A 38 52.86 26.42 14.88
N GLU A 39 52.35 25.37 15.54
CA GLU A 39 51.04 24.77 15.25
C GLU A 39 49.92 25.82 15.19
N ALA A 40 50.02 26.90 15.98
CA ALA A 40 49.04 27.99 15.94
C ALA A 40 49.05 28.75 14.60
N VAL A 41 50.23 28.99 14.03
CA VAL A 41 50.40 29.71 12.75
C VAL A 41 49.90 28.85 11.59
N ASP A 42 50.24 27.56 11.58
CA ASP A 42 49.79 26.61 10.57
C ASP A 42 48.27 26.43 10.59
N GLY A 43 47.68 26.39 11.78
CA GLY A 43 46.24 26.38 11.97
C GLY A 43 45.56 27.65 11.44
N VAL A 44 46.13 28.83 11.69
CA VAL A 44 45.59 30.11 11.18
C VAL A 44 45.66 30.17 9.66
N ILE A 45 46.76 29.72 9.04
CA ILE A 45 46.90 29.65 7.58
C ILE A 45 45.82 28.73 6.99
N GLY A 46 45.65 27.53 7.55
CA GLY A 46 44.62 26.59 7.11
C GLY A 46 43.19 27.14 7.27
N ALA A 47 42.92 27.85 8.37
CA ALA A 47 41.64 28.49 8.63
C ALA A 47 41.31 29.58 7.60
N ILE A 48 42.28 30.43 7.25
CA ILE A 48 42.12 31.49 6.23
C ILE A 48 41.86 30.88 4.85
N ILE A 49 42.56 29.81 4.47
CA ILE A 49 42.34 29.15 3.17
C ILE A 49 40.91 28.59 3.10
N PHE A 50 40.48 27.88 4.14
CA PHE A 50 39.14 27.26 4.16
C PHE A 50 38.01 28.27 4.31
N ILE A 51 38.22 29.43 4.95
CA ILE A 51 37.18 30.47 5.01
C ILE A 51 36.92 31.06 3.62
N ILE A 52 37.98 31.30 2.84
CA ILE A 52 37.89 31.75 1.45
C ILE A 52 37.18 30.68 0.60
N LEU A 53 37.59 29.42 0.74
CA LEU A 53 36.98 28.29 0.04
C LEU A 53 35.48 28.16 0.40
N SER A 54 35.12 28.40 1.66
CA SER A 54 33.75 28.35 2.13
C SER A 54 32.85 29.37 1.42
N PHE A 55 33.32 30.58 1.12
CA PHE A 55 32.53 31.55 0.35
C PHE A 55 32.20 31.07 -1.07
N ILE A 56 33.11 30.34 -1.71
CA ILE A 56 32.91 29.79 -3.06
C ILE A 56 31.93 28.61 -3.02
N PHE A 57 32.10 27.68 -2.07
CA PHE A 57 31.36 26.41 -2.06
C PHE A 57 30.10 26.40 -1.21
N ALA A 58 29.87 27.39 -0.34
CA ALA A 58 28.71 27.44 0.55
C ALA A 58 27.38 27.40 -0.21
N GLY A 59 27.31 28.04 -1.39
CA GLY A 59 26.12 28.00 -2.24
C GLY A 59 25.76 26.57 -2.70
N SER A 60 26.75 25.85 -3.23
CA SER A 60 26.61 24.47 -3.69
C SER A 60 26.27 23.51 -2.55
N MET A 61 26.93 23.65 -1.39
CA MET A 61 26.64 22.87 -0.19
C MET A 61 25.20 23.07 0.28
N LEU A 62 24.69 24.30 0.34
CA LEU A 62 23.29 24.55 0.73
C LEU A 62 22.28 23.90 -0.21
N ASN A 63 22.54 23.96 -1.52
CA ASN A 63 21.68 23.33 -2.51
C ASN A 63 21.72 21.80 -2.38
N GLY A 64 22.90 21.24 -2.07
CA GLY A 64 23.06 19.83 -1.72
C GLY A 64 22.25 19.44 -0.47
N LEU A 65 22.39 20.20 0.62
CA LEU A 65 21.62 19.99 1.86
C LEU A 65 20.12 20.04 1.60
N LYS A 66 19.63 21.03 0.82
CA LYS A 66 18.20 21.11 0.47
C LYS A 66 17.73 19.90 -0.33
N LYS A 67 18.53 19.40 -1.27
CA LYS A 67 18.21 18.17 -2.02
C LYS A 67 18.14 16.96 -1.09
N ILE A 68 19.06 16.84 -0.14
CA ILE A 68 19.04 15.77 0.87
C ILE A 68 17.79 15.89 1.75
N ASP A 69 17.50 17.07 2.28
CA ASP A 69 16.32 17.38 3.11
C ASP A 69 15.02 16.98 2.37
N SER A 70 14.89 17.38 1.11
CA SER A 70 13.74 17.03 0.27
C SER A 70 13.63 15.55 -0.11
N ARG A 71 14.74 14.80 -0.09
CA ARG A 71 14.73 13.35 -0.30
C ARG A 71 14.33 12.65 0.99
N ILE A 72 14.92 13.03 2.13
CA ILE A 72 14.63 12.45 3.43
C ILE A 72 13.15 12.67 3.78
N SER A 73 12.60 13.87 3.55
CA SER A 73 11.19 14.16 3.86
C SER A 73 10.17 13.40 3.02
N LYS A 74 10.58 12.88 1.85
CA LYS A 74 9.73 12.06 0.97
C LYS A 74 9.95 10.56 1.15
N MET A 75 10.88 10.15 2.00
CA MET A 75 11.18 8.76 2.24
C MET A 75 10.32 8.22 3.37
N ASN A 76 9.77 7.02 3.18
CA ASN A 76 9.13 6.27 4.25
C ASN A 76 10.15 5.99 5.39
N MET A 77 9.71 6.05 6.64
CA MET A 77 10.53 5.82 7.84
C MET A 77 11.23 4.45 7.82
N SER A 78 10.54 3.41 7.34
CA SER A 78 11.13 2.07 7.17
C SER A 78 12.33 2.09 6.22
N LYS A 79 12.19 2.80 5.08
CA LYS A 79 13.26 2.94 4.09
C LYS A 79 14.45 3.73 4.62
N MET A 80 14.22 4.72 5.49
CA MET A 80 15.28 5.45 6.17
C MET A 80 16.09 4.53 7.10
N VAL A 81 15.41 3.68 7.88
CA VAL A 81 16.06 2.71 8.79
C VAL A 81 16.90 1.70 7.99
N PHE A 82 16.37 1.12 6.92
CA PHE A 82 17.14 0.18 6.08
C PHE A 82 18.35 0.83 5.42
N ASN A 83 18.22 2.07 4.95
CA ASN A 83 19.35 2.79 4.37
C ASN A 83 20.45 3.07 5.40
N ILE A 84 20.09 3.40 6.65
CA ILE A 84 21.05 3.56 7.74
C ILE A 84 21.75 2.22 8.03
N ILE A 85 20.99 1.13 8.14
CA ILE A 85 21.55 -0.22 8.35
C ILE A 85 22.53 -0.58 7.23
N GLY A 86 22.17 -0.32 5.97
CA GLY A 86 23.03 -0.58 4.82
C GLY A 86 24.31 0.23 4.83
N ILE A 87 24.25 1.51 5.20
CA ILE A 87 25.44 2.37 5.34
C ILE A 87 26.35 1.86 6.46
N VAL A 88 25.78 1.50 7.62
CA VAL A 88 26.55 1.00 8.77
C VAL A 88 27.20 -0.34 8.44
N LEU A 89 26.47 -1.28 7.83
CA LEU A 89 27.04 -2.55 7.38
C LEU A 89 28.13 -2.33 6.31
N GLY A 90 27.88 -1.46 5.33
CA GLY A 90 28.85 -1.12 4.30
C GLY A 90 30.13 -0.52 4.87
N LEU A 91 30.03 0.38 5.84
CA LEU A 91 31.16 0.92 6.58
C LEU A 91 31.93 -0.19 7.31
N LEU A 92 31.22 -1.06 8.04
CA LEU A 92 31.81 -2.14 8.83
C LEU A 92 32.57 -3.12 7.92
N VAL A 93 31.93 -3.57 6.84
CA VAL A 93 32.55 -4.46 5.84
C VAL A 93 33.74 -3.77 5.16
N GLY A 94 33.62 -2.49 4.81
CA GLY A 94 34.70 -1.70 4.22
C GLY A 94 35.91 -1.59 5.13
N VAL A 95 35.70 -1.32 6.43
CA VAL A 95 36.77 -1.24 7.43
C VAL A 95 37.44 -2.59 7.60
N ILE A 96 36.68 -3.70 7.72
CA ILE A 96 37.26 -5.04 7.82
C ILE A 96 38.07 -5.39 6.56
N GLY A 97 37.51 -5.10 5.38
CA GLY A 97 38.19 -5.31 4.09
C GLY A 97 39.44 -4.45 3.90
N SER A 98 39.54 -3.33 4.63
CA SER A 98 40.73 -2.48 4.62
C SER A 98 41.90 -3.03 5.45
N ILE A 99 41.66 -3.99 6.36
CA ILE A 99 42.70 -4.53 7.25
C ILE A 99 43.80 -5.26 6.44
N PRO A 100 43.48 -6.19 5.51
CA PRO A 100 44.49 -6.86 4.70
C PRO A 100 45.33 -5.91 3.83
N LEU A 101 44.72 -4.82 3.34
CA LEU A 101 45.39 -3.83 2.49
C LEU A 101 46.53 -3.09 3.21
N ARG A 102 46.51 -3.04 4.54
CA ARG A 102 47.59 -2.43 5.34
C ARG A 102 48.88 -3.24 5.30
N PHE A 103 48.83 -4.54 4.99
CA PHE A 103 50.02 -5.38 4.88
C PHE A 103 50.80 -5.19 3.58
N LEU A 104 50.27 -4.46 2.60
CA LEU A 104 50.95 -4.21 1.31
C LEU A 104 52.17 -3.28 1.41
N ASN A 105 52.47 -2.71 2.58
CA ASN A 105 53.70 -1.95 2.90
C ASN A 105 54.05 -0.76 1.97
N VAL A 106 53.07 -0.22 1.22
CA VAL A 106 53.20 1.02 0.42
C VAL A 106 52.31 2.11 1.04
N PRO A 107 52.84 3.00 1.91
CA PRO A 107 52.03 3.82 2.83
C PRO A 107 50.98 4.72 2.17
N ILE A 108 51.32 5.34 1.03
CA ILE A 108 50.43 6.25 0.32
C ILE A 108 49.35 5.47 -0.43
N LEU A 109 49.75 4.39 -1.09
CA LEU A 109 48.86 3.58 -1.92
C LEU A 109 47.89 2.76 -1.06
N SER A 110 48.35 2.20 0.06
CA SER A 110 47.49 1.45 1.00
C SER A 110 46.42 2.34 1.63
N ASN A 111 46.76 3.59 1.98
CA ASN A 111 45.82 4.50 2.61
C ASN A 111 44.76 4.98 1.62
N ILE A 112 45.16 5.35 0.40
CA ILE A 112 44.22 5.79 -0.64
C ILE A 112 43.29 4.65 -1.06
N ILE A 113 43.84 3.44 -1.30
CA ILE A 113 43.02 2.27 -1.68
C ILE A 113 42.06 1.88 -0.55
N SER A 114 42.52 1.90 0.71
CA SER A 114 41.66 1.61 1.87
C SER A 114 40.51 2.61 1.99
N PHE A 115 40.80 3.90 1.80
CA PHE A 115 39.78 4.95 1.83
C PHE A 115 38.75 4.78 0.72
N ILE A 116 39.21 4.53 -0.52
CA ILE A 116 38.33 4.28 -1.66
C ILE A 116 37.48 3.02 -1.42
N LEU A 117 38.07 1.94 -0.90
CA LEU A 117 37.36 0.70 -0.59
C LEU A 117 36.22 0.95 0.40
N VAL A 118 36.48 1.68 1.49
CA VAL A 118 35.45 2.02 2.47
C VAL A 118 34.33 2.83 1.83
N LEU A 119 34.66 3.84 1.02
CA LEU A 119 33.67 4.67 0.33
C LEU A 119 32.79 3.84 -0.62
N VAL A 120 33.41 2.94 -1.39
CA VAL A 120 32.71 2.02 -2.29
C VAL A 120 31.80 1.07 -1.51
N MET A 121 32.26 0.53 -0.39
CA MET A 121 31.46 -0.40 0.43
C MET A 121 30.28 0.30 1.11
N ILE A 122 30.44 1.55 1.56
CA ILE A 122 29.32 2.37 2.06
C ILE A 122 28.28 2.57 0.96
N TYR A 123 28.72 2.93 -0.25
CA TYR A 123 27.82 3.13 -1.39
C TYR A 123 27.09 1.83 -1.78
N LEU A 124 27.79 0.70 -1.84
CA LEU A 124 27.19 -0.61 -2.13
C LEU A 124 26.19 -1.03 -1.04
N GLY A 125 26.53 -0.84 0.23
CA GLY A 125 25.64 -1.11 1.35
C GLY A 125 24.37 -0.27 1.29
N TYR A 126 24.49 1.03 1.01
CA TYR A 126 23.35 1.91 0.76
C TYR A 126 22.49 1.41 -0.42
N VAL A 127 23.07 1.15 -1.60
CA VAL A 127 22.32 0.74 -2.79
C VAL A 127 21.61 -0.59 -2.61
N LEU A 128 22.24 -1.56 -1.93
CA LEU A 128 21.66 -2.87 -1.68
C LEU A 128 20.40 -2.76 -0.81
N PHE A 129 20.48 -2.03 0.30
CA PHE A 129 19.35 -1.88 1.22
C PHE A 129 18.28 -0.90 0.71
N ASP A 130 18.65 0.10 -0.08
CA ASP A 130 17.68 1.02 -0.70
C ASP A 130 16.80 0.30 -1.74
N ARG A 131 17.38 -0.67 -2.46
CA ARG A 131 16.68 -1.44 -3.50
C ARG A 131 16.01 -2.71 -3.00
N ARG A 132 16.59 -3.39 -2.02
CA ARG A 132 16.14 -4.72 -1.56
C ARG A 132 15.80 -4.79 -0.07
N GLY A 133 15.73 -3.67 0.65
CA GLY A 133 15.41 -3.64 2.08
C GLY A 133 14.15 -4.42 2.43
N ASP A 134 13.09 -4.29 1.63
CA ASP A 134 11.81 -4.98 1.84
C ASP A 134 11.88 -6.50 1.62
N GLU A 135 12.73 -6.95 0.69
CA GLU A 135 13.00 -8.39 0.48
C GLU A 135 13.78 -8.98 1.65
N ILE A 136 14.81 -8.26 2.13
CA ILE A 136 15.65 -8.66 3.25
C ILE A 136 14.81 -8.75 4.53
N ALA A 137 13.93 -7.77 4.75
CA ALA A 137 12.98 -7.76 5.86
C ALA A 137 12.06 -8.99 5.82
N ARG A 138 11.46 -9.29 4.67
CA ARG A 138 10.57 -10.45 4.53
C ARG A 138 11.28 -11.76 4.85
N VAL A 139 12.52 -11.95 4.41
CA VAL A 139 13.29 -13.17 4.70
C VAL A 139 13.68 -13.26 6.18
N LEU A 140 14.12 -12.15 6.79
CA LEU A 140 14.55 -12.13 8.19
C LEU A 140 13.37 -12.30 9.16
N PHE A 141 12.23 -11.69 8.85
CA PHE A 141 11.04 -11.73 9.71
C PHE A 141 10.10 -12.91 9.43
N ARG A 142 10.23 -13.63 8.31
CA ARG A 142 9.48 -14.89 8.05
C ARG A 142 9.87 -15.98 9.05
N LYS A 143 11.16 -16.08 9.38
CA LYS A 143 11.68 -17.10 10.31
C LYS A 143 11.23 -16.88 11.78
N ARG A 144 10.87 -15.64 12.14
CA ARG A 144 10.37 -15.31 13.50
C ARG A 144 8.88 -15.62 13.67
N ARG A 145 8.09 -15.56 12.59
CA ARG A 145 6.65 -15.87 12.60
C ARG A 145 6.38 -17.38 12.68
N GLU A 146 7.28 -18.20 12.13
CA GLU A 146 7.24 -19.67 12.27
C GLU A 146 7.72 -20.17 13.65
N ALA A 147 8.56 -19.39 14.35
CA ALA A 147 9.10 -19.76 15.67
C ALA A 147 8.27 -19.25 16.86
N MET A 148 7.34 -18.30 16.65
CA MET A 148 6.49 -17.69 17.69
C MET A 148 5.01 -18.13 17.60
N ALA A 149 4.69 -19.20 16.87
CA ALA A 149 3.32 -19.71 16.74
C ALA A 149 2.86 -20.62 17.90
N THR A 150 3.60 -20.65 19.01
CA THR A 150 3.25 -21.44 20.21
C THR A 150 3.44 -20.57 21.44
N GLU A 151 2.46 -19.73 21.75
CA GLU A 151 1.94 -19.40 23.09
C GLU A 151 1.08 -18.11 23.03
N PRO A 152 -0.10 -18.08 23.68
CA PRO A 152 -0.95 -16.90 23.76
C PRO A 152 -0.70 -16.15 25.08
N ALA A 153 -0.43 -14.84 25.02
CA ALA A 153 -0.57 -13.95 26.17
C ALA A 153 -0.75 -12.48 25.75
N GLU A 154 -1.98 -12.01 26.00
CA GLU A 154 -2.38 -10.74 26.65
C GLU A 154 -1.63 -9.42 26.38
N VAL A 155 -2.46 -8.48 25.91
CA VAL A 155 -2.54 -7.04 26.25
C VAL A 155 -1.22 -6.27 26.35
N ALA A 156 -0.90 -5.54 25.27
CA ALA A 156 -0.12 -4.32 25.34
C ALA A 156 -0.67 -3.30 24.32
N GLU A 157 -1.08 -2.15 24.84
CA GLU A 157 -1.38 -0.93 24.10
C GLU A 157 -0.16 -0.39 23.35
N GLU A 158 -0.47 0.48 22.37
CA GLU A 158 0.43 1.42 21.68
C GLU A 158 1.44 0.83 20.68
N VAL A 159 1.23 1.01 19.38
CA VAL A 159 1.45 2.24 18.59
C VAL A 159 1.13 1.89 17.14
N VAL A 160 0.33 2.74 16.50
CA VAL A 160 0.05 2.72 15.06
C VAL A 160 1.37 2.83 14.29
N GLY A 161 1.88 1.69 13.81
CA GLY A 161 2.97 1.58 12.87
C GLY A 161 2.42 1.09 11.52
N GLU A 162 2.37 1.99 10.55
CA GLU A 162 1.90 1.72 9.19
C GLU A 162 2.60 0.51 8.53
N SER A 163 1.75 -0.38 8.03
CA SER A 163 1.88 -1.09 6.75
C SER A 163 2.91 -2.23 6.65
N LYS A 164 2.56 -3.39 7.21
CA LYS A 164 2.40 -4.53 6.30
C LYS A 164 1.09 -4.30 5.56
N SER A 165 1.09 -4.35 4.24
CA SER A 165 -0.15 -4.56 3.48
C SER A 165 -0.67 -5.96 3.79
N ASP A 166 -1.19 -6.16 5.00
CA ASP A 166 -2.20 -7.19 5.19
C ASP A 166 -3.40 -6.66 4.40
N ASN A 167 -3.61 -7.27 3.23
CA ASN A 167 -4.82 -7.02 2.45
C ASN A 167 -5.98 -7.19 3.41
N SER A 168 -6.62 -6.08 3.72
CA SER A 168 -7.72 -6.02 4.67
C SER A 168 -8.91 -5.39 3.99
N ILE A 169 -10.08 -5.83 4.39
CA ILE A 169 -11.36 -5.44 3.84
C ILE A 169 -12.17 -4.82 4.96
N LEU A 170 -12.64 -3.60 4.75
CA LEU A 170 -13.51 -2.88 5.66
C LEU A 170 -14.96 -3.08 5.24
N LEU A 171 -15.83 -3.51 6.17
CA LEU A 171 -17.26 -3.66 5.89
C LEU A 171 -18.05 -2.40 6.28
N ASP A 172 -18.88 -1.93 5.34
CA ASP A 172 -19.88 -0.88 5.56
C ASP A 172 -21.23 -1.47 6.01
N THR A 173 -22.01 -0.68 6.75
CA THR A 173 -23.39 -0.92 7.17
C THR A 173 -24.28 -1.42 6.03
N SER A 174 -24.21 -0.81 4.85
CA SER A 174 -25.03 -1.19 3.68
C SER A 174 -24.74 -2.61 3.20
N SER A 175 -23.47 -3.02 3.22
CA SER A 175 -23.02 -4.33 2.78
C SER A 175 -23.38 -5.43 3.77
N ILE A 176 -23.34 -5.12 5.07
CA ILE A 176 -23.70 -6.04 6.15
C ILE A 176 -25.20 -6.32 6.12
N ILE A 177 -26.06 -5.29 5.98
CA ILE A 177 -27.52 -5.46 5.98
C ILE A 177 -27.99 -6.33 4.81
N ASP A 178 -27.39 -6.17 3.63
CA ASP A 178 -27.67 -6.97 2.44
C ASP A 178 -27.39 -8.46 2.71
N GLY A 179 -26.26 -8.76 3.36
CA GLY A 179 -25.92 -10.07 3.88
C GLY A 179 -25.26 -11.02 2.89
N ARG A 180 -25.31 -10.75 1.57
CA ARG A 180 -24.63 -11.60 0.57
C ARG A 180 -23.10 -11.66 0.77
N ILE A 181 -22.51 -10.66 1.44
CA ILE A 181 -21.08 -10.68 1.78
C ILE A 181 -20.73 -11.90 2.64
N LEU A 182 -21.60 -12.28 3.57
CA LEU A 182 -21.42 -13.45 4.42
C LEU A 182 -21.41 -14.74 3.59
N ASP A 183 -22.29 -14.84 2.59
CA ASP A 183 -22.31 -16.00 1.69
C ASP A 183 -21.05 -16.07 0.84
N VAL A 184 -20.57 -14.94 0.33
CA VAL A 184 -19.30 -14.85 -0.41
C VAL A 184 -18.14 -15.29 0.49
N ILE A 185 -18.10 -14.88 1.75
CA ILE A 185 -17.09 -15.31 2.72
C ILE A 185 -17.17 -16.83 2.95
N LYS A 186 -18.37 -17.39 3.14
CA LYS A 186 -18.61 -18.83 3.31
C LYS A 186 -18.07 -19.66 2.14
N THR A 187 -18.05 -19.11 0.92
CA THR A 187 -17.50 -19.81 -0.26
C THR A 187 -15.97 -19.85 -0.32
N GLY A 188 -15.27 -19.04 0.48
CA GLY A 188 -13.80 -18.94 0.46
C GLY A 188 -13.23 -18.03 -0.65
N PHE A 189 -14.07 -17.31 -1.40
CA PHE A 189 -13.62 -16.34 -2.40
C PHE A 189 -12.90 -15.12 -1.80
N ILE A 190 -13.14 -14.83 -0.52
CA ILE A 190 -12.48 -13.74 0.21
C ILE A 190 -11.61 -14.36 1.31
N SER A 191 -10.29 -14.27 1.13
CA SER A 191 -9.27 -14.73 2.08
C SER A 191 -8.57 -13.59 2.84
N ASP A 192 -8.87 -12.34 2.49
CA ASP A 192 -8.29 -11.14 3.10
C ASP A 192 -8.83 -10.97 4.54
N LYS A 193 -8.07 -10.29 5.41
CA LYS A 193 -8.53 -9.98 6.78
C LYS A 193 -9.75 -9.06 6.71
N ILE A 194 -10.83 -9.38 7.41
CA ILE A 194 -12.07 -8.60 7.38
C ILE A 194 -12.20 -7.80 8.66
N ILE A 195 -12.50 -6.52 8.52
CA ILE A 195 -12.60 -5.56 9.61
C ILE A 195 -14.03 -5.03 9.65
N VAL A 196 -14.68 -5.22 10.79
CA VAL A 196 -15.98 -4.60 11.11
C VAL A 196 -15.72 -3.49 12.13
N PRO A 197 -15.80 -2.20 11.75
CA PRO A 197 -15.58 -1.12 12.71
C PRO A 197 -16.67 -1.03 13.77
N ASN A 198 -16.30 -0.70 15.00
CA ASN A 198 -17.27 -0.52 16.08
C ASN A 198 -18.30 0.58 15.75
N PHE A 199 -17.90 1.66 15.06
CA PHE A 199 -18.83 2.72 14.66
C PHE A 199 -19.88 2.24 13.63
N VAL A 200 -19.60 1.20 12.83
CA VAL A 200 -20.60 0.56 11.94
C VAL A 200 -21.61 -0.23 12.76
N ILE A 201 -21.15 -0.94 13.80
CA ILE A 201 -22.04 -1.64 14.74
C ILE A 201 -22.95 -0.65 15.48
N LEU A 202 -22.41 0.49 15.91
CA LEU A 202 -23.20 1.57 16.53
C LEU A 202 -24.23 2.14 15.56
N GLU A 203 -23.89 2.31 14.27
CA GLU A 203 -24.87 2.73 13.27
C GLU A 203 -25.98 1.69 13.08
N LEU A 204 -25.65 0.40 13.02
CA LEU A 204 -26.64 -0.69 12.97
C LEU A 204 -27.57 -0.67 14.20
N GLN A 205 -27.03 -0.39 15.39
CA GLN A 205 -27.83 -0.22 16.61
C GLN A 205 -28.80 0.96 16.48
N LEU A 206 -28.32 2.12 16.05
CA LEU A 206 -29.16 3.30 15.81
C LEU A 206 -30.28 3.01 14.79
N ILE A 207 -29.98 2.26 13.73
CA ILE A 207 -30.98 1.81 12.76
C ILE A 207 -31.98 0.83 13.41
N SER A 208 -31.50 -0.05 14.30
CA SER A 208 -32.32 -1.01 15.04
C SER A 208 -33.21 -0.39 16.12
N ASP A 209 -32.92 0.85 16.52
CA ASP A 209 -33.75 1.65 17.45
C ASP A 209 -34.71 2.60 16.71
N SER A 210 -34.71 2.58 15.38
CA SER A 210 -35.57 3.43 14.56
C SER A 210 -37.06 3.17 14.82
N SER A 211 -37.84 4.25 14.85
CA SER A 211 -39.30 4.19 14.93
C SER A 211 -39.92 3.47 13.74
N ASP A 212 -39.31 3.61 12.56
CA ASP A 212 -39.69 2.93 11.32
C ASP A 212 -39.49 1.40 11.44
N PRO A 213 -40.57 0.58 11.40
CA PRO A 213 -40.49 -0.87 11.53
C PRO A 213 -39.55 -1.55 10.52
N LEU A 214 -39.47 -1.03 9.28
CA LEU A 214 -38.64 -1.62 8.23
C LEU A 214 -37.15 -1.36 8.49
N LYS A 215 -36.80 -0.12 8.85
CA LYS A 215 -35.44 0.22 9.28
C LYS A 215 -35.04 -0.59 10.51
N ARG A 216 -35.94 -0.68 11.50
CA ARG A 216 -35.74 -1.49 12.71
C ARG A 216 -35.41 -2.95 12.40
N ALA A 217 -36.17 -3.56 11.49
CA ALA A 217 -35.97 -4.94 11.06
C ALA A 217 -34.62 -5.13 10.34
N LYS A 218 -34.25 -4.17 9.47
CA LYS A 218 -32.94 -4.17 8.78
C LYS A 218 -31.77 -4.03 9.76
N GLY A 219 -31.86 -3.13 10.74
CA GLY A 219 -30.83 -2.94 11.76
C GLY A 219 -30.62 -4.20 12.60
N ARG A 220 -31.70 -4.82 13.11
CA ARG A 220 -31.61 -6.10 13.84
C ARG A 220 -30.98 -7.20 13.00
N ARG A 221 -31.43 -7.37 11.75
CA ARG A 221 -30.84 -8.32 10.80
C ARG A 221 -29.34 -8.06 10.59
N GLY A 222 -28.94 -6.80 10.46
CA GLY A 222 -27.53 -6.45 10.32
C GLY A 222 -26.70 -6.85 11.54
N LEU A 223 -27.20 -6.61 12.76
CA LEU A 223 -26.55 -7.05 14.00
C LEU A 223 -26.45 -8.59 14.09
N ASP A 224 -27.50 -9.31 13.70
CA ASP A 224 -27.47 -10.78 13.63
C ASP A 224 -26.40 -11.29 12.65
N LEU A 225 -26.27 -10.63 11.49
CA LEU A 225 -25.24 -10.95 10.49
C LEU A 225 -23.82 -10.63 10.97
N VAL A 226 -23.62 -9.55 11.74
CA VAL A 226 -22.32 -9.29 12.40
C VAL A 226 -21.97 -10.43 13.35
N ASN A 227 -22.93 -10.91 14.15
CA ASN A 227 -22.71 -12.07 15.03
C ASN A 227 -22.41 -13.38 14.28
N GLU A 228 -22.88 -13.54 13.05
CA GLU A 228 -22.47 -14.65 12.20
C GLU A 228 -21.08 -14.45 11.61
N LEU A 229 -20.74 -13.23 11.18
CA LEU A 229 -19.43 -12.88 10.64
C LEU A 229 -18.31 -13.08 11.67
N THR A 230 -18.52 -12.75 12.94
CA THR A 230 -17.50 -12.91 13.99
C THR A 230 -17.14 -14.36 14.30
N LYS A 231 -17.89 -15.34 13.77
CA LYS A 231 -17.55 -16.77 13.89
C LYS A 231 -16.41 -17.20 12.96
N PHE A 232 -16.02 -16.35 12.02
CA PHE A 232 -14.93 -16.62 11.09
C PHE A 232 -13.62 -16.05 11.65
N ASP A 233 -12.56 -16.86 11.69
CA ASP A 233 -11.25 -16.47 12.24
C ASP A 233 -10.61 -15.26 11.54
N GLN A 234 -10.99 -15.01 10.28
CA GLN A 234 -10.48 -13.88 9.49
C GLN A 234 -11.21 -12.55 9.77
N VAL A 235 -12.27 -12.56 10.57
CA VAL A 235 -13.09 -11.37 10.89
C VAL A 235 -12.69 -10.80 12.25
N GLU A 236 -12.40 -9.50 12.30
CA GLU A 236 -12.05 -8.76 13.51
C GLU A 236 -12.98 -7.55 13.68
N ILE A 237 -13.44 -7.31 14.92
CA ILE A 237 -14.09 -6.06 15.29
C ILE A 237 -13.02 -5.03 15.67
N SER A 238 -12.93 -3.93 14.91
CA SER A 238 -11.97 -2.87 15.21
C SER A 238 -12.57 -1.79 16.11
N GLN A 239 -11.84 -1.44 17.17
CA GLN A 239 -12.19 -0.35 18.09
C GLN A 239 -11.67 1.03 17.64
N VAL A 240 -11.01 1.10 16.48
CA VAL A 240 -10.52 2.37 15.94
C VAL A 240 -11.72 3.27 15.60
N ASP A 241 -11.70 4.48 16.14
CA ASP A 241 -12.70 5.51 15.87
C ASP A 241 -12.01 6.85 15.52
N PHE A 242 -12.76 7.74 14.87
CA PHE A 242 -12.33 9.08 14.49
C PHE A 242 -13.28 10.11 15.13
N PRO A 243 -13.01 10.55 16.37
CA PRO A 243 -13.91 11.43 17.13
C PRO A 243 -14.19 12.78 16.44
N ASP A 244 -13.22 13.28 15.67
CA ASP A 244 -13.33 14.55 14.93
C ASP A 244 -14.25 14.47 13.71
N VAL A 245 -14.69 13.27 13.33
CA VAL A 245 -15.54 13.02 12.17
C VAL A 245 -16.89 12.51 12.65
N ARG A 246 -17.98 13.13 12.18
CA ARG A 246 -19.34 12.73 12.57
C ARG A 246 -19.92 11.65 11.69
N GLU A 247 -19.76 11.80 10.38
CA GLU A 247 -20.39 10.92 9.39
C GLU A 247 -19.65 9.59 9.29
N VAL A 248 -20.40 8.49 9.35
CA VAL A 248 -19.87 7.12 9.31
C VAL A 248 -19.14 6.86 7.99
N ASP A 249 -19.71 7.28 6.86
CA ASP A 249 -19.11 7.22 5.53
C ASP A 249 -17.72 7.85 5.49
N THR A 250 -17.59 9.05 6.07
CA THR A 250 -16.30 9.75 6.13
C THR A 250 -15.31 9.03 7.06
N LYS A 251 -15.79 8.42 8.15
CA LYS A 251 -14.95 7.56 9.02
C LYS A 251 -14.44 6.33 8.26
N LEU A 252 -15.30 5.66 7.49
CA LEU A 252 -14.94 4.50 6.67
C LEU A 252 -13.86 4.85 5.66
N LEU A 253 -14.01 5.95 4.93
CA LEU A 253 -13.04 6.41 3.94
C LEU A 253 -11.70 6.76 4.58
N LYS A 254 -11.73 7.44 5.73
CA LYS A 254 -10.52 7.79 6.48
C LYS A 254 -9.81 6.55 7.03
N TYR A 255 -10.57 5.58 7.53
CA TYR A 255 -10.04 4.28 7.95
C TYR A 255 -9.37 3.58 6.76
N ALA A 256 -10.11 3.35 5.69
CA ALA A 256 -9.62 2.62 4.52
C ALA A 256 -8.37 3.28 3.92
N SER A 257 -8.33 4.61 3.87
CA SER A 257 -7.18 5.37 3.38
C SER A 257 -5.96 5.25 4.30
N SER A 258 -6.14 5.26 5.62
CA SER A 258 -5.02 5.19 6.57
C SER A 258 -4.44 3.79 6.72
N THR A 259 -5.25 2.75 6.52
CA THR A 259 -4.81 1.35 6.62
C THR A 259 -4.49 0.70 5.28
N GLY A 260 -4.84 1.36 4.16
CA GLY A 260 -4.76 0.77 2.82
C GLY A 260 -5.76 -0.38 2.62
N SER A 261 -6.83 -0.42 3.41
CA SER A 261 -7.87 -1.44 3.30
C SER A 261 -8.78 -1.17 2.11
N LYS A 262 -9.32 -2.23 1.51
CA LYS A 262 -10.39 -2.15 0.50
C LYS A 262 -11.73 -1.93 1.22
N LEU A 263 -12.63 -1.16 0.65
CA LEU A 263 -13.97 -0.92 1.21
C LEU A 263 -15.01 -1.82 0.53
N VAL A 264 -15.76 -2.63 1.29
CA VAL A 264 -16.96 -3.30 0.78
C VAL A 264 -18.16 -2.43 1.11
N THR A 265 -18.82 -1.90 0.07
CA THR A 265 -20.05 -1.12 0.21
C THR A 265 -20.99 -1.42 -0.96
N ASN A 266 -22.30 -1.39 -0.69
CA ASN A 266 -23.34 -1.45 -1.70
C ASN A 266 -23.96 -0.08 -1.97
N ASP A 267 -23.54 0.97 -1.24
CA ASP A 267 -23.99 2.34 -1.46
C ASP A 267 -23.29 2.93 -2.71
N PHE A 268 -24.09 3.41 -3.65
CA PHE A 268 -23.61 3.95 -4.92
C PHE A 268 -22.82 5.26 -4.73
N ASN A 269 -23.26 6.13 -3.82
CA ASN A 269 -22.63 7.41 -3.57
C ASN A 269 -21.30 7.23 -2.84
N LEU A 270 -21.28 6.38 -1.80
CA LEU A 270 -20.05 6.07 -1.07
C LEU A 270 -19.00 5.44 -2.01
N ASN A 271 -19.43 4.53 -2.89
CA ASN A 271 -18.56 3.95 -3.92
C ASN A 271 -17.91 5.06 -4.78
N LYS A 272 -18.70 6.01 -5.29
CA LYS A 272 -18.17 7.08 -6.15
C LYS A 272 -17.19 7.99 -5.43
N VAL A 273 -17.45 8.33 -4.17
CA VAL A 273 -16.55 9.16 -3.36
C VAL A 273 -15.26 8.40 -3.04
N ALA A 274 -15.35 7.11 -2.71
CA ALA A 274 -14.20 6.25 -2.42
C ALA A 274 -13.23 6.16 -3.60
N GLU A 275 -13.75 5.95 -4.83
CA GLU A 275 -12.94 5.93 -6.05
C GLU A 275 -12.14 7.23 -6.25
N ILE A 276 -12.76 8.39 -6.01
CA ILE A 276 -12.11 9.71 -6.14
C ILE A 276 -10.97 9.86 -5.13
N GLN A 277 -11.12 9.29 -3.93
CA GLN A 277 -10.11 9.31 -2.87
C GLN A 277 -9.04 8.20 -3.03
N GLY A 278 -9.12 7.39 -4.09
CA GLY A 278 -8.17 6.32 -4.35
C GLY A 278 -8.35 5.09 -3.44
N VAL A 279 -9.49 4.96 -2.77
CA VAL A 279 -9.84 3.78 -1.98
C VAL A 279 -10.45 2.74 -2.91
N GLN A 280 -9.87 1.53 -2.93
CA GLN A 280 -10.41 0.43 -3.73
C GLN A 280 -11.74 -0.05 -3.14
N VAL A 281 -12.78 -0.10 -3.97
CA VAL A 281 -14.12 -0.56 -3.56
C VAL A 281 -14.40 -1.96 -4.10
N LEU A 282 -15.04 -2.79 -3.26
CA LEU A 282 -15.56 -4.11 -3.59
C LEU A 282 -17.09 -4.07 -3.46
N ASN A 283 -17.80 -3.93 -4.57
CA ASN A 283 -19.26 -3.86 -4.57
C ASN A 283 -19.87 -5.26 -4.84
N ILE A 284 -20.81 -5.70 -4.01
CA ILE A 284 -21.40 -7.04 -4.12
C ILE A 284 -22.32 -7.13 -5.35
N ASN A 285 -22.95 -6.03 -5.76
CA ASN A 285 -23.77 -6.01 -6.96
C ASN A 285 -22.91 -6.21 -8.23
N ASP A 286 -21.72 -5.62 -8.24
CA ASP A 286 -20.77 -5.80 -9.35
C ASP A 286 -20.28 -7.25 -9.41
N LEU A 287 -19.96 -7.84 -8.24
CA LEU A 287 -19.61 -9.25 -8.16
C LEU A 287 -20.74 -10.15 -8.66
N ALA A 288 -21.97 -9.92 -8.19
CA ALA A 288 -23.14 -10.69 -8.62
C ALA A 288 -23.39 -10.60 -10.13
N ASN A 289 -23.16 -9.44 -10.73
CA ASN A 289 -23.26 -9.27 -12.19
C ASN A 289 -22.11 -9.96 -12.94
N ALA A 290 -20.90 -9.94 -12.41
CA ALA A 290 -19.72 -10.54 -13.02
C ALA A 290 -19.78 -12.07 -13.07
N VAL A 291 -20.46 -12.70 -12.11
CA VAL A 291 -20.61 -14.17 -12.04
C VAL A 291 -21.87 -14.68 -12.74
N LYS A 292 -22.67 -13.82 -13.38
CA LYS A 292 -23.81 -14.27 -14.21
C LYS A 292 -23.32 -15.14 -15.36
N THR A 293 -23.99 -16.28 -15.56
CA THR A 293 -23.68 -17.19 -16.66
C THR A 293 -23.73 -16.43 -17.99
N GLN A 294 -22.66 -16.54 -18.78
CA GLN A 294 -22.60 -15.94 -20.10
C GLN A 294 -23.02 -16.97 -21.13
N LEU A 295 -24.23 -16.82 -21.65
CA LEU A 295 -24.68 -17.63 -22.78
C LEU A 295 -23.95 -17.21 -24.06
N VAL A 296 -23.51 -18.20 -24.82
CA VAL A 296 -22.82 -18.01 -26.10
C VAL A 296 -23.76 -18.33 -27.26
N VAL A 297 -23.56 -17.67 -28.41
CA VAL A 297 -24.29 -18.02 -29.64
C VAL A 297 -24.02 -19.48 -30.00
N GLY A 298 -25.08 -20.23 -30.32
CA GLY A 298 -25.06 -21.68 -30.58
C GLY A 298 -25.28 -22.56 -29.34
N GLU A 299 -25.34 -21.97 -28.14
CA GLU A 299 -25.62 -22.72 -26.92
C GLU A 299 -27.08 -23.17 -26.87
N HIS A 300 -27.32 -24.42 -26.47
CA HIS A 300 -28.65 -25.00 -26.35
C HIS A 300 -29.14 -24.91 -24.90
N ILE A 301 -30.30 -24.30 -24.68
CA ILE A 301 -30.88 -24.11 -23.35
C ILE A 301 -32.34 -24.57 -23.32
N ASN A 302 -32.76 -25.13 -22.17
CA ASN A 302 -34.14 -25.51 -21.94
C ASN A 302 -34.86 -24.39 -21.20
N VAL A 303 -35.93 -23.87 -21.78
CA VAL A 303 -36.66 -22.73 -21.25
C VAL A 303 -38.16 -22.96 -21.34
N GLN A 304 -38.89 -22.47 -20.34
CA GLN A 304 -40.35 -22.47 -20.36
C GLN A 304 -40.86 -21.17 -20.96
N ILE A 305 -41.75 -21.25 -21.95
CA ILE A 305 -42.37 -20.07 -22.54
C ILE A 305 -43.41 -19.52 -21.55
N ILE A 306 -43.20 -18.30 -21.05
CA ILE A 306 -44.04 -17.70 -20.01
C ILE A 306 -45.17 -16.86 -20.63
N ARG A 307 -44.90 -16.17 -21.74
CA ARG A 307 -45.88 -15.30 -22.40
C ARG A 307 -45.58 -15.11 -23.88
N ALA A 308 -46.55 -14.56 -24.62
CA ALA A 308 -46.33 -14.11 -25.98
C ALA A 308 -45.38 -12.89 -26.03
N GLY A 309 -44.54 -12.84 -27.06
CA GLY A 309 -43.65 -11.72 -27.35
C GLY A 309 -44.37 -10.55 -28.00
N SER A 310 -43.60 -9.48 -28.27
CA SER A 310 -44.12 -8.28 -28.92
C SER A 310 -44.54 -8.55 -30.37
N GLU A 311 -43.88 -9.47 -31.07
CA GLU A 311 -44.28 -9.90 -32.42
C GLU A 311 -45.15 -11.15 -32.39
N ARG A 312 -46.03 -11.28 -33.40
CA ARG A 312 -47.08 -12.33 -33.46
C ARG A 312 -46.57 -13.76 -33.34
N GLN A 313 -45.31 -14.04 -33.71
CA GLN A 313 -44.75 -15.40 -33.70
C GLN A 313 -43.78 -15.64 -32.54
N GLN A 314 -43.48 -14.62 -31.74
CA GLN A 314 -42.51 -14.73 -30.65
C GLN A 314 -43.13 -15.24 -29.36
N GLY A 315 -42.37 -16.03 -28.62
CA GLY A 315 -42.58 -16.32 -27.21
C GLY A 315 -41.49 -15.66 -26.36
N VAL A 316 -41.77 -15.45 -25.07
CA VAL A 316 -40.81 -14.89 -24.11
C VAL A 316 -40.64 -15.85 -22.94
N ALA A 317 -39.38 -16.16 -22.64
CA ALA A 317 -38.95 -16.87 -21.45
C ALA A 317 -38.01 -15.98 -20.62
N TYR A 318 -37.75 -16.41 -19.39
CA TYR A 318 -36.80 -15.74 -18.50
C TYR A 318 -35.81 -16.76 -17.96
N LEU A 319 -34.54 -16.38 -17.91
CA LEU A 319 -33.55 -17.12 -17.11
C LEU A 319 -33.82 -16.93 -15.62
N PRO A 320 -33.26 -17.80 -14.75
CA PRO A 320 -33.37 -17.65 -13.30
C PRO A 320 -32.87 -16.30 -12.77
N ASP A 321 -31.96 -15.65 -13.49
CA ASP A 321 -31.41 -14.33 -13.14
C ASP A 321 -32.27 -13.14 -13.65
N GLY A 322 -33.41 -13.43 -14.30
CA GLY A 322 -34.33 -12.45 -14.85
C GLY A 322 -34.00 -11.98 -16.27
N THR A 323 -32.94 -12.50 -16.91
CA THR A 323 -32.62 -12.17 -18.31
C THR A 323 -33.74 -12.62 -19.24
N MET A 324 -34.25 -11.69 -20.07
CA MET A 324 -35.33 -11.98 -21.00
C MET A 324 -34.81 -12.71 -22.25
N ILE A 325 -35.45 -13.82 -22.59
CA ILE A 325 -35.18 -14.60 -23.80
C ILE A 325 -36.40 -14.50 -24.72
N VAL A 326 -36.21 -13.92 -25.90
CA VAL A 326 -37.20 -13.83 -26.98
C VAL A 326 -36.94 -14.97 -27.96
N ILE A 327 -37.96 -15.78 -28.24
CA ILE A 327 -37.82 -17.01 -29.00
C ILE A 327 -38.75 -16.97 -30.20
N GLU A 328 -38.22 -17.13 -31.42
CA GLU A 328 -39.03 -17.14 -32.64
C GLU A 328 -39.89 -18.41 -32.76
N ASP A 329 -41.02 -18.31 -33.46
CA ASP A 329 -41.99 -19.40 -33.70
C ASP A 329 -42.56 -20.12 -32.46
N THR A 330 -42.49 -19.50 -31.27
CA THR A 330 -42.95 -20.13 -30.00
C THR A 330 -44.21 -19.51 -29.39
N ALA A 331 -44.86 -18.55 -30.04
CA ALA A 331 -46.07 -17.91 -29.53
C ALA A 331 -47.22 -18.88 -29.18
N LYS A 332 -47.27 -20.06 -29.82
CA LYS A 332 -48.27 -21.12 -29.56
C LYS A 332 -47.86 -22.14 -28.50
N LEU A 333 -46.66 -22.02 -27.95
CA LEU A 333 -46.05 -22.98 -27.01
C LEU A 333 -45.97 -22.43 -25.58
N ILE A 334 -46.86 -21.49 -25.22
CA ILE A 334 -46.97 -20.95 -23.86
C ILE A 334 -47.15 -22.09 -22.85
N ASP A 335 -46.51 -21.94 -21.69
CA ASP A 335 -46.40 -22.89 -20.57
C ASP A 335 -45.63 -24.18 -20.88
N LYS A 336 -45.11 -24.36 -22.10
CA LYS A 336 -44.29 -25.52 -22.46
C LYS A 336 -42.80 -25.24 -22.31
N THR A 337 -42.07 -26.26 -21.87
CA THR A 337 -40.60 -26.26 -21.87
C THR A 337 -40.10 -26.72 -23.23
N VAL A 338 -39.26 -25.91 -23.86
CA VAL A 338 -38.67 -26.15 -25.17
C VAL A 338 -37.15 -25.98 -25.12
N THR A 339 -36.44 -26.72 -25.98
CA THR A 339 -35.00 -26.52 -26.20
C THR A 339 -34.82 -25.47 -27.28
N VAL A 340 -34.04 -24.44 -27.00
CA VAL A 340 -33.77 -23.33 -27.92
C VAL A 340 -32.26 -23.14 -28.08
N GLU A 341 -31.85 -22.69 -29.24
CA GLU A 341 -30.46 -22.36 -29.57
C GLU A 341 -30.29 -20.84 -29.52
N VAL A 342 -29.29 -20.36 -28.79
CA VAL A 342 -29.02 -18.93 -28.67
C VAL A 342 -28.55 -18.38 -30.02
N ALA A 343 -29.37 -17.54 -30.65
CA ALA A 343 -29.07 -16.93 -31.95
C ALA A 343 -28.29 -15.61 -31.78
N LYS A 344 -28.71 -14.75 -30.85
CA LYS A 344 -28.09 -13.44 -30.64
C LYS A 344 -28.24 -12.97 -29.20
N VAL A 345 -27.22 -12.27 -28.71
CA VAL A 345 -27.26 -11.61 -27.41
C VAL A 345 -27.19 -10.10 -27.63
N LEU A 346 -28.16 -9.36 -27.11
CA LEU A 346 -28.23 -7.90 -27.16
C LEU A 346 -28.13 -7.32 -25.74
N GLN A 347 -27.29 -6.31 -25.58
CA GLN A 347 -27.28 -5.48 -24.37
C GLN A 347 -28.16 -4.25 -24.62
N THR A 348 -29.12 -4.00 -23.74
CA THR A 348 -30.00 -2.82 -23.78
C THR A 348 -29.83 -1.98 -22.51
N SER A 349 -30.39 -0.77 -22.49
CA SER A 349 -30.39 0.10 -21.32
C SER A 349 -31.14 -0.49 -20.11
N ALA A 350 -32.10 -1.40 -20.34
CA ALA A 350 -32.86 -2.09 -19.31
C ALA A 350 -32.22 -3.42 -18.86
N GLY A 351 -31.09 -3.80 -19.46
CA GLY A 351 -30.39 -5.06 -19.17
C GLY A 351 -30.12 -5.90 -20.41
N ARG A 352 -29.82 -7.17 -20.20
CA ARG A 352 -29.48 -8.13 -21.25
C ARG A 352 -30.75 -8.76 -21.83
N MET A 353 -30.80 -8.87 -23.15
CA MET A 353 -31.86 -9.57 -23.89
C MET A 353 -31.22 -10.62 -24.80
N ILE A 354 -31.80 -11.80 -24.84
CA ILE A 354 -31.31 -12.93 -25.64
C ILE A 354 -32.37 -13.27 -26.68
N PHE A 355 -31.94 -13.48 -27.91
CA PHE A 355 -32.75 -14.00 -29.01
C PHE A 355 -32.31 -15.42 -29.26
N ALA A 356 -33.28 -16.31 -29.37
CA ALA A 356 -33.05 -17.73 -29.56
C ALA A 356 -34.04 -18.33 -30.57
N ASP A 357 -33.61 -19.40 -31.22
CA ASP A 357 -34.43 -20.12 -32.19
C ASP A 357 -34.86 -21.47 -31.62
N LEU A 358 -36.08 -21.88 -31.94
CA LEU A 358 -36.58 -23.19 -31.53
C LEU A 358 -35.77 -24.29 -32.23
N VAL A 359 -35.14 -25.16 -31.44
CA VAL A 359 -34.44 -26.33 -31.97
C VAL A 359 -35.49 -27.33 -32.45
N LYS A 360 -35.66 -27.44 -33.77
CA LYS A 360 -36.53 -28.43 -34.39
C LYS A 360 -35.87 -29.81 -34.24
N LYS A 361 -36.62 -30.76 -33.66
CA LYS A 361 -36.20 -32.16 -33.56
C LYS A 361 -36.09 -32.83 -34.92
#